data_AF-A0A956JG08-F1
#
_entry.id   AF-A0A956JG08-F1
#
_cell.length_a   1.000
_cell.length_b   1.000
_cell.length_c   1.000
_cell.angle_alpha   90.00
_cell.angle_beta   90.00
_cell.angle_gamma   90.00
#
_symmetry.space_group_name_H-M   'P 1'
#
loop_
_entity.id
_entity.type
_entity.pdbx_description
1 polymer ?
#
loop_
_entity_poly.entity_id
_entity_poly.type
_entity_poly.pdbx_seq_one_letter_code
_entity_poly.pdbx_strand_id
1 'polypeptide(L)'
;MNIAQDPAKQRIDLHVHSKYSGTMKPMVLQTLEVHECYSEPKDIHDRLLARGMTAVTITDHDAIDGCLEIAHLGPHVFLSEEVSARFPENGCIVHVLAYGITEAQHRELQRLRYNVYELAGYLRREKILHSLAHPLSAVNLRLGPEILRKSLLLFDTIELINGQKDPSHEKLLRDLLTRLEPATLERWANDYDIAPACGDRGWLVTAGSDDHSAVTMARAFTEYEGTADFAGVAAAVRGGLATPIGFEKTGRSYAHTTYIHAVNYLSRHDNRDSQTYIQLIDALRTRELPDDPESLPPVLQRLIPAAVETVIEADKLVTKERVLAEGHTPEIHDEIFELIHTSLLKAFRASFAQLREGAKRFDPEALIDEIPTLIRLTLFNMPYYFGYRFYFQERRRAGALSQWLDLPGSTEADKNVAIFSDTLDDINGVNLGLRRIVRELRKSGRGVFLCGIETDKPVAKDEPPWITRFATIDNFPLIIDDEIMLGWPSMVDVLRFLDHNEIDLIQVSSPGPLGVVAMLAAYILGIPMVGQYHTNVVEYTALRVRDRTIERIVRGYA
;
A
#
# COMPACT_ATOMS: atom_id res chain seq x y z
N MET A 1 4.81 -23.20 6.95
CA MET A 1 5.97 -23.87 7.62
C MET A 1 5.54 -24.18 9.06
N ASN A 2 5.37 -25.45 9.42
CA ASN A 2 4.85 -25.85 10.74
C ASN A 2 5.98 -25.73 11.77
N ILE A 3 6.18 -24.53 12.33
CA ILE A 3 7.08 -24.32 13.45
C ILE A 3 6.41 -25.01 14.65
N ALA A 4 7.00 -26.10 15.15
CA ALA A 4 6.60 -26.68 16.42
C ALA A 4 6.63 -25.55 17.46
N GLN A 5 5.46 -25.11 17.92
CA GLN A 5 5.37 -24.04 18.89
C GLN A 5 6.00 -24.54 20.19
N ASP A 6 7.02 -23.84 20.66
CA ASP A 6 7.49 -24.00 22.03
C ASP A 6 6.31 -23.68 22.95
N PRO A 7 5.83 -24.63 23.78
CA PRO A 7 4.67 -24.41 24.62
C PRO A 7 4.84 -23.26 25.63
N ALA A 8 6.08 -22.79 25.86
CA ALA A 8 6.34 -21.59 26.66
C ALA A 8 6.10 -20.28 25.90
N LYS A 9 6.16 -20.29 24.55
CA LYS A 9 6.01 -19.10 23.70
C LYS A 9 4.57 -18.91 23.25
N GLN A 10 4.01 -17.78 23.66
CA GLN A 10 2.67 -17.32 23.32
C GLN A 10 2.72 -16.23 22.25
N ARG A 11 1.64 -16.08 21.50
CA ARG A 11 1.50 -15.09 20.42
C ARG A 11 0.13 -14.45 20.46
N ILE A 12 0.09 -13.15 20.22
CA ILE A 12 -1.15 -12.39 20.15
C ILE A 12 -1.05 -11.28 19.12
N ASP A 13 -2.06 -11.19 18.26
CA ASP A 13 -2.28 -10.01 17.45
C ASP A 13 -3.03 -8.97 18.30
N LEU A 14 -2.36 -7.88 18.65
CA LEU A 14 -2.91 -6.85 19.55
C LEU A 14 -3.74 -5.80 18.81
N HIS A 15 -3.83 -5.84 17.48
CA HIS A 15 -4.54 -4.81 16.74
C HIS A 15 -5.28 -5.47 15.57
N VAL A 16 -6.58 -5.67 15.70
CA VAL A 16 -7.41 -6.32 14.67
C VAL A 16 -8.85 -5.84 14.79
N HIS A 17 -9.49 -5.67 13.64
CA HIS A 17 -10.79 -5.02 13.52
C HIS A 17 -11.87 -5.97 13.00
N SER A 18 -13.10 -5.76 13.45
CA SER A 18 -14.29 -6.53 13.06
C SER A 18 -15.35 -5.63 12.43
N LYS A 19 -16.49 -6.21 12.03
CA LYS A 19 -17.65 -5.48 11.51
C LYS A 19 -18.15 -4.32 12.41
N TYR A 20 -17.76 -4.29 13.69
CA TYR A 20 -18.15 -3.24 14.63
C TYR A 20 -17.23 -2.01 14.62
N SER A 21 -16.16 -1.99 13.83
CA SER A 21 -15.27 -0.83 13.67
C SER A 21 -15.90 0.38 12.96
N GLY A 22 -17.13 0.25 12.46
CA GLY A 22 -17.91 1.36 11.92
C GLY A 22 -17.84 1.47 10.39
N THR A 23 -17.86 2.71 9.89
CA THR A 23 -17.94 3.01 8.45
C THR A 23 -16.91 4.06 8.04
N MET A 24 -16.38 3.92 6.84
CA MET A 24 -15.46 4.86 6.21
C MET A 24 -16.04 5.42 4.91
N LYS A 25 -15.55 6.60 4.50
CA LYS A 25 -15.83 7.21 3.20
C LYS A 25 -14.58 7.18 2.34
N PRO A 26 -14.49 6.29 1.34
CA PRO A 26 -13.32 6.21 0.47
C PRO A 26 -13.11 7.52 -0.28
N MET A 27 -11.86 7.97 -0.42
CA MET A 27 -11.51 9.27 -1.02
C MET A 27 -12.09 9.47 -2.44
N VAL A 28 -12.25 8.40 -3.22
CA VAL A 28 -12.75 8.42 -4.61
C VAL A 28 -14.25 8.19 -4.72
N LEU A 29 -14.86 7.61 -3.68
CA LEU A 29 -16.27 7.29 -3.60
C LEU A 29 -16.87 7.98 -2.37
N GLN A 30 -16.65 9.30 -2.25
CA GLN A 30 -17.06 10.09 -1.06
C GLN A 30 -18.58 10.05 -0.80
N THR A 31 -19.36 9.65 -1.80
CA THR A 31 -20.81 9.45 -1.72
C THR A 31 -21.23 8.08 -1.20
N LEU A 32 -20.30 7.13 -1.07
CA LEU A 32 -20.55 5.78 -0.56
C LEU A 32 -19.99 5.65 0.86
N GLU A 33 -20.87 5.34 1.81
CA GLU A 33 -20.48 4.86 3.13
C GLU A 33 -20.29 3.34 3.04
N VAL A 34 -19.07 2.89 3.31
CA VAL A 34 -18.73 1.46 3.32
C VAL A 34 -18.33 1.07 4.74
N HIS A 35 -18.67 -0.14 5.16
CA HIS A 35 -18.15 -0.66 6.43
C HIS A 35 -16.63 -0.76 6.36
N GLU A 36 -15.98 -0.38 7.45
CA GLU A 36 -14.52 -0.38 7.52
C GLU A 36 -13.96 -1.80 7.47
N CYS A 37 -14.67 -2.72 8.12
CA CYS A 37 -14.40 -4.14 8.12
C CYS A 37 -15.72 -4.90 7.97
N TYR A 38 -15.67 -6.08 7.33
CA TYR A 38 -16.83 -6.97 7.15
C TYR A 38 -16.65 -8.31 7.88
N SER A 39 -15.59 -8.44 8.67
CA SER A 39 -15.17 -9.69 9.31
C SER A 39 -16.02 -9.96 10.54
N GLU A 40 -16.52 -11.19 10.66
CA GLU A 40 -17.26 -11.66 11.84
C GLU A 40 -16.28 -11.93 13.00
N PRO A 41 -16.56 -11.49 14.24
CA PRO A 41 -15.66 -11.72 15.38
C PRO A 41 -15.28 -13.19 15.60
N LYS A 42 -16.23 -14.12 15.38
CA LYS A 42 -15.97 -15.56 15.48
C LYS A 42 -14.97 -16.05 14.42
N ASP A 43 -15.08 -15.54 13.19
CA ASP A 43 -14.15 -15.87 12.10
C ASP A 43 -12.76 -15.34 12.40
N ILE A 44 -12.65 -14.12 12.96
CA ILE A 44 -11.37 -13.53 13.39
C ILE A 44 -10.72 -14.44 14.43
N HIS A 45 -11.46 -14.80 15.49
CA HIS A 45 -10.98 -15.69 16.54
C HIS A 45 -10.43 -17.01 15.98
N ASP A 46 -11.23 -17.71 15.17
CA ASP A 46 -10.84 -19.03 14.66
C ASP A 46 -9.63 -18.97 13.73
N ARG A 47 -9.52 -17.91 12.93
CA ARG A 47 -8.39 -17.71 12.00
C ARG A 47 -7.12 -17.31 12.73
N LEU A 48 -7.20 -16.46 13.76
CA LEU A 48 -6.03 -16.11 14.57
C LEU A 48 -5.45 -17.36 15.24
N LEU A 49 -6.30 -18.23 15.81
CA LEU A 49 -5.87 -19.51 16.37
C LEU A 49 -5.27 -20.43 15.29
N ALA A 50 -5.91 -20.54 14.12
CA ALA A 50 -5.38 -21.32 12.99
C ALA A 50 -4.02 -20.80 12.48
N ARG A 51 -3.74 -19.50 12.66
CA ARG A 51 -2.47 -18.83 12.35
C ARG A 51 -1.45 -18.88 13.50
N GLY A 52 -1.77 -19.62 14.55
CA GLY A 52 -0.87 -19.88 15.67
C GLY A 52 -0.83 -18.78 16.72
N MET A 53 -1.81 -17.86 16.75
CA MET A 53 -2.01 -17.03 17.94
C MET A 53 -2.57 -17.90 19.07
N THR A 54 -2.19 -17.60 20.29
CA THR A 54 -2.60 -18.35 21.49
C THR A 54 -3.50 -17.52 22.41
N ALA A 55 -3.47 -16.20 22.30
CA ALA A 55 -4.45 -15.28 22.87
C ALA A 55 -5.06 -14.41 21.77
N VAL A 56 -6.28 -13.93 22.01
CA VAL A 56 -7.09 -13.20 21.02
C VAL A 56 -7.74 -11.99 21.67
N THR A 57 -7.72 -10.87 20.97
CA THR A 57 -8.53 -9.69 21.28
C THR A 57 -8.94 -9.02 19.98
N ILE A 58 -9.96 -8.18 20.03
CA ILE A 58 -10.43 -7.34 18.91
C ILE A 58 -10.39 -5.90 19.40
N THR A 59 -9.91 -4.98 18.57
CA THR A 59 -9.70 -3.58 18.93
C THR A 59 -10.51 -2.68 18.02
N ASP A 60 -11.81 -2.94 17.90
CA ASP A 60 -12.71 -2.12 17.07
C ASP A 60 -12.62 -0.64 17.47
N HIS A 61 -12.78 0.25 16.49
CA HIS A 61 -12.78 1.69 16.74
C HIS A 61 -13.90 2.12 17.68
N ASP A 62 -13.50 2.68 18.83
CA ASP A 62 -14.41 3.25 19.84
C ASP A 62 -15.53 2.27 20.31
N ALA A 63 -15.32 0.96 20.18
CA ALA A 63 -16.33 -0.08 20.43
C ALA A 63 -15.70 -1.36 21.02
N ILE A 64 -16.52 -2.13 21.76
CA ILE A 64 -16.12 -3.41 22.37
C ILE A 64 -17.01 -4.58 21.95
N ASP A 65 -18.01 -4.33 21.10
CA ASP A 65 -19.04 -5.30 20.69
C ASP A 65 -18.43 -6.56 20.05
N GLY A 66 -17.40 -6.40 19.22
CA GLY A 66 -16.68 -7.53 18.62
C GLY A 66 -16.05 -8.43 19.67
N CYS A 67 -15.40 -7.84 20.68
CA CYS A 67 -14.87 -8.56 21.83
C CYS A 67 -15.97 -9.24 22.66
N LEU A 68 -17.09 -8.55 22.93
CA LEU A 68 -18.19 -9.10 23.72
C LEU A 68 -18.81 -10.35 23.06
N GLU A 69 -18.89 -10.37 21.73
CA GLU A 69 -19.42 -11.52 20.97
C GLU A 69 -18.58 -12.79 21.18
N ILE A 70 -17.27 -12.67 21.42
CA ILE A 70 -16.35 -13.80 21.59
C ILE A 70 -15.81 -14.00 23.01
N ALA A 71 -16.12 -13.10 23.95
CA ALA A 71 -15.59 -13.13 25.32
C ALA A 71 -15.89 -14.43 26.08
N HIS A 72 -16.96 -15.13 25.72
CA HIS A 72 -17.37 -16.39 26.32
C HIS A 72 -16.53 -17.61 25.88
N LEU A 73 -15.66 -17.46 24.87
CA LEU A 73 -14.91 -18.57 24.27
C LEU A 73 -13.73 -19.07 25.11
N GLY A 74 -13.26 -18.29 26.10
CA GLY A 74 -12.23 -18.73 27.04
C GLY A 74 -11.39 -17.61 27.64
N PRO A 75 -10.50 -17.93 28.60
CA PRO A 75 -9.64 -16.94 29.27
C PRO A 75 -8.56 -16.35 28.36
N HIS A 76 -8.32 -16.96 27.20
CA HIS A 76 -7.43 -16.45 26.16
C HIS A 76 -8.03 -15.30 25.35
N VAL A 77 -9.32 -14.99 25.58
CA VAL A 77 -10.02 -13.83 24.99
C VAL A 77 -10.22 -12.75 26.05
N PHE A 78 -9.95 -11.50 25.70
CA PHE A 78 -10.19 -10.34 26.58
C PHE A 78 -10.64 -9.12 25.80
N LEU A 79 -11.36 -8.21 26.48
CA LEU A 79 -11.90 -7.00 25.86
C LEU A 79 -10.81 -5.96 25.64
N SER A 80 -10.78 -5.38 24.45
CA SER A 80 -9.93 -4.25 24.09
C SER A 80 -10.71 -3.32 23.15
N GLU A 81 -10.17 -2.12 22.90
CA GLU A 81 -10.69 -1.19 21.89
C GLU A 81 -9.55 -0.32 21.34
N GLU A 82 -9.73 0.20 20.13
CA GLU A 82 -8.90 1.29 19.60
C GLU A 82 -9.62 2.63 19.80
N VAL A 83 -9.13 3.43 20.74
CA VAL A 83 -9.74 4.72 21.09
C VAL A 83 -9.26 5.79 20.12
N SER A 84 -10.20 6.44 19.42
CA SER A 84 -9.93 7.64 18.61
C SER A 84 -9.79 8.87 19.50
N ALA A 85 -8.57 9.08 20.03
CA ALA A 85 -8.25 10.15 20.98
C ALA A 85 -7.90 11.47 20.28
N ARG A 86 -8.33 12.60 20.85
CA ARG A 86 -8.17 13.93 20.23
C ARG A 86 -7.29 14.85 21.06
N PHE A 87 -6.35 15.49 20.38
CA PHE A 87 -5.65 16.66 20.92
C PHE A 87 -6.60 17.86 20.89
N PRO A 88 -6.92 18.49 22.05
CA PRO A 88 -7.88 19.58 22.11
C PRO A 88 -7.41 20.84 21.36
N GLU A 89 -6.10 21.07 21.22
CA GLU A 89 -5.53 22.27 20.61
C GLU A 89 -5.76 22.37 19.09
N ASN A 90 -5.75 21.25 18.37
CA ASN A 90 -5.83 21.23 16.91
C ASN A 90 -6.81 20.18 16.37
N GLY A 91 -7.45 19.39 17.24
CA GLY A 91 -8.33 18.30 16.87
C GLY A 91 -7.63 17.15 16.12
N CYS A 92 -6.30 17.05 16.23
CA CYS A 92 -5.57 15.90 15.70
C CYS A 92 -6.07 14.63 16.39
N ILE A 93 -6.39 13.62 15.59
CA ILE A 93 -6.75 12.29 16.10
C ILE A 93 -5.46 11.47 16.16
N VAL A 94 -5.22 10.86 17.32
CA VAL A 94 -4.27 9.76 17.48
C VAL A 94 -5.05 8.56 18.00
N HIS A 95 -4.63 7.37 17.60
CA HIS A 95 -5.28 6.15 18.04
C HIS A 95 -4.53 5.55 19.23
N VAL A 96 -5.29 5.11 20.24
CA VAL A 96 -4.75 4.53 21.47
C VAL A 96 -5.42 3.20 21.68
N LEU A 97 -4.65 2.12 21.59
CA LEU A 97 -5.11 0.77 21.87
C LEU A 97 -5.20 0.61 23.39
N ALA A 98 -6.36 0.22 23.92
CA ALA A 98 -6.58 -0.05 25.34
C ALA A 98 -6.96 -1.51 25.54
N TYR A 99 -6.21 -2.23 26.38
CA TYR A 99 -6.29 -3.69 26.49
C TYR A 99 -6.79 -4.17 27.84
N GLY A 100 -7.53 -5.27 27.82
CA GLY A 100 -8.05 -5.95 29.01
C GLY A 100 -8.96 -5.06 29.85
N ILE A 101 -9.78 -4.26 29.17
CA ILE A 101 -10.68 -3.29 29.78
C ILE A 101 -11.99 -3.93 30.23
N THR A 102 -12.72 -3.24 31.09
CA THR A 102 -14.10 -3.56 31.45
C THR A 102 -15.07 -2.67 30.68
N GLU A 103 -16.35 -3.06 30.58
CA GLU A 103 -17.39 -2.21 29.99
C GLU A 103 -17.51 -0.84 30.68
N ALA A 104 -17.23 -0.77 31.98
CA ALA A 104 -17.23 0.50 32.72
C ALA A 104 -16.06 1.40 32.32
N GLN A 105 -14.89 0.81 32.11
CA GLN A 105 -13.73 1.53 31.59
C GLN A 105 -13.97 2.00 30.16
N HIS A 106 -14.51 1.16 29.27
CA HIS A 106 -14.92 1.55 27.92
C HIS A 106 -15.82 2.80 27.93
N ARG A 107 -16.89 2.82 28.75
CA ARG A 107 -17.77 4.00 28.86
C ARG A 107 -17.02 5.28 29.25
N GLU A 108 -16.03 5.16 30.12
CA GLU A 108 -15.22 6.30 30.55
C GLU A 108 -14.19 6.72 29.49
N LEU A 109 -13.58 5.77 28.77
CA LEU A 109 -12.71 6.02 27.62
C LEU A 109 -13.48 6.80 26.54
N GLN A 110 -14.71 6.40 26.23
CA GLN A 110 -15.59 7.10 25.28
C GLN A 110 -15.94 8.53 25.70
N ARG A 111 -16.03 8.79 27.02
CA ARG A 111 -16.23 10.14 27.55
C ARG A 111 -14.95 10.98 27.42
N LEU A 112 -13.78 10.39 27.67
CA LEU A 112 -12.50 11.08 27.76
C LEU A 112 -11.78 11.25 26.42
N ARG A 113 -12.12 10.48 25.38
CA ARG A 113 -11.40 10.49 24.10
C ARG A 113 -11.33 11.84 23.39
N TYR A 114 -12.16 12.80 23.76
CA TYR A 114 -12.11 14.16 23.22
C TYR A 114 -10.99 15.03 23.82
N ASN A 115 -10.29 14.54 24.84
CA ASN A 115 -9.11 15.16 25.43
C ASN A 115 -8.06 14.10 25.77
N VAL A 116 -7.06 13.94 24.88
CA VAL A 116 -6.00 12.93 25.02
C VAL A 116 -5.21 13.05 26.33
N TYR A 117 -5.08 14.24 26.91
CA TYR A 117 -4.37 14.45 28.18
C TYR A 117 -5.14 13.83 29.36
N GLU A 118 -6.46 14.04 29.40
CA GLU A 118 -7.34 13.43 30.42
C GLU A 118 -7.42 11.92 30.24
N LEU A 119 -7.53 11.46 28.99
CA LEU A 119 -7.54 10.04 28.62
C LEU A 119 -6.26 9.34 29.09
N ALA A 120 -5.08 9.86 28.74
CA ALA A 120 -3.80 9.30 29.15
C ALA A 120 -3.64 9.31 30.68
N GLY A 121 -4.12 10.36 31.35
CA GLY A 121 -4.17 10.41 32.81
C GLY A 121 -5.04 9.30 33.42
N TYR A 122 -6.22 9.03 32.84
CA TYR A 122 -7.12 7.98 33.28
C TYR A 122 -6.51 6.58 33.07
N LEU A 123 -5.99 6.31 31.87
CA LEU A 123 -5.34 5.04 31.53
C LEU A 123 -4.25 4.67 32.54
N ARG A 124 -3.41 5.64 32.93
CA ARG A 124 -2.37 5.45 33.96
C ARG A 124 -2.94 5.21 35.36
N ARG A 125 -3.92 6.01 35.80
CA ARG A 125 -4.52 5.86 37.15
C ARG A 125 -5.19 4.51 37.34
N GLU A 126 -5.94 4.06 36.33
CA GLU A 126 -6.63 2.77 36.34
C GLU A 126 -5.71 1.59 35.99
N LYS A 127 -4.43 1.86 35.70
CA LYS A 127 -3.44 0.86 35.29
C LYS A 127 -3.93 0.02 34.11
N ILE A 128 -4.58 0.67 33.14
CA ILE A 128 -4.98 0.03 31.87
C ILE A 128 -3.73 -0.11 31.02
N LEU A 129 -3.47 -1.31 30.50
CA LEU A 129 -2.41 -1.51 29.51
C LEU A 129 -2.86 -0.82 28.22
N HIS A 130 -2.01 0.04 27.67
CA HIS A 130 -2.35 0.81 26.48
C HIS A 130 -1.13 1.03 25.60
N SER A 131 -1.35 1.27 24.30
CA SER A 131 -0.28 1.49 23.32
C SER A 131 -0.68 2.59 22.34
N LEU A 132 0.24 3.49 21.99
CA LEU A 132 0.03 4.46 20.92
C LEU A 132 0.10 3.73 19.57
N ALA A 133 -1.02 3.63 18.87
CA ALA A 133 -1.09 2.93 17.59
C ALA A 133 -0.42 3.75 16.49
N HIS A 134 0.30 3.06 15.61
CA HIS A 134 0.96 3.58 14.41
C HIS A 134 1.37 5.08 14.48
N PRO A 135 2.32 5.48 15.36
CA PRO A 135 2.52 6.88 15.80
C PRO A 135 2.83 7.91 14.71
N LEU A 136 3.38 7.49 13.57
CA LEU A 136 3.73 8.38 12.46
C LEU A 136 2.58 8.52 11.44
N SER A 137 1.45 7.83 11.64
CA SER A 137 0.32 7.86 10.72
C SER A 137 -0.59 9.05 11.00
N ALA A 138 -0.79 9.89 9.98
CA ALA A 138 -1.63 11.09 10.07
C ALA A 138 -3.12 10.76 9.83
N VAL A 139 -3.79 10.16 10.83
CA VAL A 139 -5.18 9.67 10.78
C VAL A 139 -6.14 10.64 10.10
N ASN A 140 -6.16 11.90 10.55
CA ASN A 140 -7.00 12.96 9.98
C ASN A 140 -6.19 14.10 9.36
N LEU A 141 -4.95 13.82 8.94
CA LEU A 141 -4.03 14.77 8.30
C LEU A 141 -3.67 16.01 9.15
N ARG A 142 -3.80 15.92 10.48
CA ARG A 142 -3.43 17.00 11.43
C ARG A 142 -2.22 16.67 12.31
N LEU A 143 -1.58 15.53 12.07
CA LEU A 143 -0.37 15.13 12.78
C LEU A 143 0.80 16.02 12.32
N GLY A 144 1.45 16.67 13.28
CA GLY A 144 2.65 17.48 13.08
C GLY A 144 3.69 17.20 14.16
N PRO A 145 4.88 17.81 14.07
CA PRO A 145 6.01 17.51 14.97
C PRO A 145 5.68 17.78 16.43
N GLU A 146 4.93 18.85 16.73
CA GLU A 146 4.47 19.15 18.09
C GLU A 146 3.61 18.03 18.66
N ILE A 147 2.59 17.59 17.91
CA ILE A 147 1.68 16.53 18.33
C ILE A 147 2.43 15.21 18.51
N LEU A 148 3.40 14.90 17.64
CA LEU A 148 4.23 13.71 17.78
C LEU A 148 5.07 13.77 19.07
N ARG A 149 5.73 14.90 19.37
CA ARG A 149 6.50 15.08 20.61
C ARG A 149 5.62 14.88 21.85
N LYS A 150 4.45 15.51 21.89
CA LYS A 150 3.50 15.34 23.00
C LYS A 150 3.02 13.90 23.12
N SER A 151 2.74 13.22 22.00
CA SER A 151 2.34 11.80 22.00
C SER A 151 3.42 10.91 22.59
N LEU A 152 4.69 11.13 22.23
CA LEU A 152 5.83 10.38 22.76
C LEU A 152 6.07 10.63 24.26
N LEU A 153 5.71 11.81 24.76
CA LEU A 153 5.72 12.10 26.21
C LEU A 153 4.55 11.44 26.93
N LEU A 154 3.36 11.39 26.33
CA LEU A 154 2.13 10.91 26.97
C LEU A 154 2.05 9.39 27.11
N PHE A 155 2.63 8.65 26.17
CA PHE A 155 2.50 7.20 26.07
C PHE A 155 3.85 6.51 26.24
N ASP A 156 3.89 5.49 27.10
CA ASP A 156 5.11 4.76 27.45
C ASP A 156 5.25 3.42 26.70
N THR A 157 4.25 3.09 25.89
CA THR A 157 4.15 1.88 25.06
C THR A 157 3.73 2.30 23.66
N ILE A 158 4.44 1.79 22.66
CA ILE A 158 4.26 2.15 21.25
C ILE A 158 4.00 0.90 20.42
N GLU A 159 3.05 0.99 19.50
CA GLU A 159 2.92 0.02 18.42
C GLU A 159 4.07 0.22 17.44
N LEU A 160 5.11 -0.61 17.59
CA LEU A 160 6.33 -0.50 16.81
C LEU A 160 6.16 -1.06 15.40
N ILE A 161 5.43 -2.17 15.29
CA ILE A 161 5.10 -2.81 14.02
C ILE A 161 3.58 -2.85 13.89
N ASN A 162 3.07 -2.12 12.91
CA ASN A 162 1.66 -2.16 12.53
C ASN A 162 1.55 -2.84 11.16
N GLY A 163 0.72 -3.87 11.06
CA GLY A 163 0.58 -4.68 9.85
C GLY A 163 -0.05 -3.96 8.66
N GLN A 164 -0.64 -2.77 8.83
CA GLN A 164 -1.13 -1.91 7.76
C GLN A 164 -0.07 -0.91 7.26
N LYS A 165 1.06 -0.72 7.94
CA LYS A 165 2.02 0.35 7.63
C LYS A 165 3.21 -0.14 6.80
N ASP A 166 3.82 0.79 6.07
CA ASP A 166 5.06 0.54 5.34
C ASP A 166 6.21 0.15 6.30
N PRO A 167 7.09 -0.80 5.97
CA PRO A 167 8.23 -1.19 6.80
C PRO A 167 9.16 -0.04 7.20
N SER A 168 9.20 1.05 6.41
CA SER A 168 9.91 2.27 6.78
C SER A 168 9.43 2.87 8.10
N HIS A 169 8.17 2.68 8.49
CA HIS A 169 7.64 3.16 9.78
C HIS A 169 8.37 2.52 10.95
N GLU A 170 8.52 1.19 10.92
CA GLU A 170 9.26 0.48 11.96
C GLU A 170 10.70 0.99 12.02
N LYS A 171 11.37 1.08 10.86
CA LYS A 171 12.76 1.58 10.79
C LYS A 171 12.89 2.98 11.37
N LEU A 172 11.99 3.89 11.00
CA LEU A 172 11.98 5.28 11.48
C LEU A 172 11.66 5.35 12.98
N LEU A 173 10.73 4.54 13.47
CA LEU A 173 10.41 4.48 14.91
C LEU A 173 11.59 3.94 15.71
N ARG A 174 12.26 2.86 15.26
CA ARG A 174 13.46 2.34 15.93
C ARG A 174 14.59 3.38 15.97
N ASP A 175 14.83 4.07 14.85
CA ASP A 175 15.81 5.16 14.79
C ASP A 175 15.46 6.29 15.76
N LEU A 176 14.21 6.76 15.72
CA LEU A 176 13.69 7.81 16.57
C LEU A 176 13.82 7.45 18.06
N LEU A 177 13.38 6.26 18.47
CA LEU A 177 13.43 5.82 19.87
C LEU A 177 14.88 5.65 20.36
N THR A 178 15.81 5.32 19.47
CA THR A 178 17.25 5.21 19.80
C THR A 178 17.92 6.57 19.93
N ARG A 179 17.51 7.56 19.12
CA ARG A 179 18.10 8.91 19.07
C ARG A 179 17.49 9.88 20.08
N LEU A 180 16.39 9.52 20.73
CA LEU A 180 15.78 10.33 21.77
C LEU A 180 16.57 10.25 23.08
N GLU A 181 17.46 11.21 23.26
CA GLU A 181 18.24 11.35 24.50
C GLU A 181 17.39 11.91 25.66
N PRO A 182 17.71 11.54 26.92
CA PRO A 182 17.03 12.06 28.11
C PRO A 182 16.94 13.60 28.16
N ALA A 183 18.00 14.30 27.76
CA ALA A 183 18.03 15.77 27.72
C ALA A 183 17.01 16.36 26.71
N THR A 184 16.74 15.65 25.61
CA THR A 184 15.72 16.06 24.65
C THR A 184 14.31 15.85 25.21
N LEU A 185 14.09 14.73 25.89
CA LEU A 185 12.81 14.47 26.58
C LEU A 185 12.56 15.45 27.72
N GLU A 186 13.57 15.79 28.51
CA GLU A 186 13.47 16.79 29.58
C GLU A 186 13.12 18.17 29.01
N ARG A 187 13.76 18.56 27.90
CA ARG A 187 13.42 19.81 27.19
C ARG A 187 11.95 19.80 26.75
N TRP A 188 11.50 18.76 26.05
CA TRP A 188 10.09 18.67 25.63
C TRP A 188 9.13 18.65 26.81
N ALA A 189 9.48 17.96 27.89
CA ALA A 189 8.66 17.90 29.09
C ALA A 189 8.47 19.29 29.71
N ASN A 190 9.54 20.09 29.75
CA ASN A 190 9.48 21.48 30.21
C ASN A 190 8.72 22.38 29.24
N ASP A 191 8.91 22.22 27.92
CA ASP A 191 8.25 23.03 26.89
C ASP A 191 6.73 22.83 26.89
N TYR A 192 6.27 21.60 27.15
CA TYR A 192 4.86 21.24 27.06
C TYR A 192 4.17 21.04 28.42
N ASP A 193 4.89 21.10 29.53
CA ASP A 193 4.42 20.75 30.88
C ASP A 193 3.82 19.34 30.95
N ILE A 194 4.53 18.36 30.35
CA ILE A 194 4.12 16.96 30.30
C ILE A 194 5.31 16.09 30.72
N ALA A 195 5.20 15.44 31.87
CA ALA A 195 6.20 14.48 32.30
C ALA A 195 6.25 13.26 31.35
N PRO A 196 7.44 12.78 30.97
CA PRO A 196 7.58 11.64 30.06
C PRO A 196 7.08 10.36 30.74
N ALA A 197 6.03 9.76 30.20
CA ALA A 197 5.41 8.54 30.74
C ALA A 197 6.37 7.34 30.74
N CYS A 198 7.32 7.30 29.79
CA CYS A 198 8.36 6.28 29.71
C CYS A 198 9.36 6.32 30.86
N GLY A 199 9.53 7.48 31.51
CA GLY A 199 10.61 7.71 32.48
C GLY A 199 11.99 7.29 31.93
N ASP A 200 12.87 6.85 32.83
CA ASP A 200 14.21 6.37 32.47
C ASP A 200 14.21 4.98 31.82
N ARG A 201 13.07 4.29 31.84
CA ARG A 201 12.89 2.94 31.28
C ARG A 201 12.93 2.93 29.75
N GLY A 202 12.58 4.06 29.11
CA GLY A 202 12.32 4.13 27.67
C GLY A 202 10.95 3.56 27.30
N TRP A 203 10.62 3.46 26.01
CA TRP A 203 9.31 2.97 25.56
C TRP A 203 9.24 1.43 25.50
N LEU A 204 8.09 0.88 25.89
CA LEU A 204 7.72 -0.50 25.60
C LEU A 204 7.20 -0.58 24.17
N VAL A 205 7.19 -1.79 23.61
CA VAL A 205 6.80 -2.00 22.22
C VAL A 205 5.79 -3.14 22.09
N THR A 206 4.83 -2.93 21.20
CA THR A 206 3.83 -3.92 20.79
C THR A 206 3.78 -4.03 19.27
N ALA A 207 3.12 -5.06 18.78
CA ALA A 207 2.78 -5.21 17.36
C ALA A 207 1.39 -5.80 17.18
N GLY A 208 0.72 -5.38 16.12
CA GLY A 208 -0.60 -5.86 15.72
C GLY A 208 -0.84 -5.62 14.23
N SER A 209 -1.74 -6.41 13.63
CA SER A 209 -1.93 -6.44 12.17
C SER A 209 -2.70 -5.24 11.62
N ASP A 210 -3.53 -4.61 12.47
CA ASP A 210 -4.50 -3.59 12.11
C ASP A 210 -5.39 -4.08 10.93
N ASP A 211 -5.72 -5.38 10.93
CA ASP A 211 -6.46 -6.01 9.84
C ASP A 211 -7.95 -5.64 9.84
N HIS A 212 -8.41 -5.21 8.66
CA HIS A 212 -9.81 -4.90 8.36
C HIS A 212 -10.43 -5.85 7.31
N SER A 213 -9.65 -6.81 6.81
CA SER A 213 -9.99 -7.59 5.60
C SER A 213 -10.30 -9.06 5.84
N ALA A 214 -10.09 -9.55 7.06
CA ALA A 214 -10.05 -10.97 7.44
C ALA A 214 -8.88 -11.77 6.84
N VAL A 215 -8.04 -11.16 6.00
CA VAL A 215 -6.96 -11.84 5.26
C VAL A 215 -5.60 -11.45 5.78
N THR A 216 -5.42 -10.21 6.23
CA THR A 216 -4.12 -9.71 6.72
C THR A 216 -3.93 -9.80 8.24
N MET A 217 -4.87 -10.40 8.98
CA MET A 217 -4.69 -10.66 10.42
C MET A 217 -3.47 -11.54 10.72
N ALA A 218 -2.85 -11.37 11.88
CA ALA A 218 -1.58 -11.99 12.27
C ALA A 218 -0.40 -11.67 11.34
N ARG A 219 -0.51 -10.68 10.44
CA ARG A 219 0.65 -10.16 9.69
C ARG A 219 1.68 -9.52 10.62
N ALA A 220 1.22 -8.89 11.68
CA ALA A 220 2.04 -8.41 12.77
C ALA A 220 1.39 -8.85 14.08
N PHE A 221 2.22 -9.26 15.03
CA PHE A 221 1.79 -9.81 16.30
C PHE A 221 2.91 -9.69 17.33
N THR A 222 2.54 -9.83 18.60
CA THR A 222 3.45 -9.78 19.73
C THR A 222 3.70 -11.21 20.25
N GLU A 223 4.97 -11.62 20.29
CA GLU A 223 5.41 -12.88 20.90
C GLU A 223 5.90 -12.63 22.33
N TYR A 224 5.59 -13.55 23.25
CA TYR A 224 5.98 -13.44 24.67
C TYR A 224 6.04 -14.82 25.35
N GLU A 225 6.65 -14.89 26.53
CA GLU A 225 6.60 -16.07 27.40
C GLU A 225 5.61 -15.85 28.55
N GLY A 226 4.78 -16.86 28.86
CA GLY A 226 3.80 -16.78 29.94
C GLY A 226 2.50 -17.54 29.66
N THR A 227 1.45 -17.16 30.39
CA THR A 227 0.08 -17.68 30.19
C THR A 227 -0.56 -17.08 28.95
N ALA A 228 -1.34 -17.87 28.21
CA ALA A 228 -2.09 -17.45 27.03
C ALA A 228 -3.37 -16.68 27.42
N ASP A 229 -3.25 -15.65 28.25
CA ASP A 229 -4.36 -14.82 28.75
C ASP A 229 -3.90 -13.36 28.92
N PHE A 230 -4.85 -12.48 29.29
CA PHE A 230 -4.51 -11.06 29.48
C PHE A 230 -3.43 -10.84 30.55
N ALA A 231 -3.40 -11.66 31.61
CA ALA A 231 -2.41 -11.52 32.67
C ALA A 231 -0.99 -11.77 32.14
N GLY A 232 -0.81 -12.80 31.32
CA GLY A 232 0.46 -13.09 30.64
C GLY A 232 0.87 -11.98 29.69
N VAL A 233 -0.05 -11.51 28.84
CA VAL A 233 0.20 -10.38 27.93
C VAL A 233 0.61 -9.12 28.69
N ALA A 234 -0.15 -8.74 29.71
CA ALA A 234 0.11 -7.53 30.49
C ALA A 234 1.44 -7.61 31.26
N ALA A 235 1.78 -8.78 31.82
CA ALA A 235 3.06 -8.99 32.49
C ALA A 235 4.23 -8.87 31.50
N ALA A 236 4.13 -9.50 30.32
CA ALA A 236 5.18 -9.46 29.31
C ALA A 236 5.41 -8.06 28.75
N VAL A 237 4.35 -7.34 28.36
CA VAL A 237 4.48 -5.98 27.81
C VAL A 237 5.04 -5.04 28.89
N ARG A 238 4.45 -5.01 30.10
CA ARG A 238 4.93 -4.12 31.19
C ARG A 238 6.35 -4.43 31.64
N GLY A 239 6.75 -5.69 31.56
CA GLY A 239 8.11 -6.15 31.86
C GLY A 239 9.14 -5.86 30.76
N GLY A 240 8.72 -5.39 29.58
CA GLY A 240 9.60 -5.21 28.43
C GLY A 240 10.11 -6.53 27.83
N LEU A 241 9.35 -7.61 28.02
CA LEU A 241 9.67 -8.97 27.55
C LEU A 241 8.88 -9.36 26.29
N ALA A 242 8.07 -8.44 25.77
CA ALA A 242 7.32 -8.61 24.54
C ALA A 242 8.23 -8.40 23.31
N THR A 243 8.12 -9.31 22.33
CA THR A 243 8.84 -9.23 21.06
C THR A 243 7.85 -8.94 19.92
N PRO A 244 7.90 -7.75 19.30
CA PRO A 244 7.08 -7.44 18.14
C PRO A 244 7.62 -8.19 16.91
N ILE A 245 6.74 -8.87 16.18
CA ILE A 245 7.03 -9.60 14.96
C ILE A 245 6.07 -9.11 13.88
N GLY A 246 6.54 -8.93 12.65
CA GLY A 246 5.63 -8.72 11.53
C GLY A 246 6.27 -8.91 10.17
N PHE A 247 5.41 -9.05 9.16
CA PHE A 247 5.78 -9.17 7.76
C PHE A 247 5.55 -7.83 7.04
N GLU A 248 6.41 -7.50 6.08
CA GLU A 248 6.34 -6.26 5.32
C GLU A 248 4.96 -6.06 4.69
N LYS A 249 4.36 -4.87 4.71
CA LYS A 249 3.20 -4.55 3.86
C LYS A 249 3.57 -3.60 2.74
N THR A 250 3.01 -3.85 1.57
CA THR A 250 3.39 -3.21 0.30
C THR A 250 2.16 -2.74 -0.46
N GLY A 251 2.35 -1.83 -1.44
CA GLY A 251 1.26 -1.40 -2.33
C GLY A 251 0.53 -2.58 -3.01
N ARG A 252 1.23 -3.68 -3.29
CA ARG A 252 0.64 -4.93 -3.84
C ARG A 252 -0.31 -5.60 -2.87
N SER A 253 0.16 -5.90 -1.65
CA SER A 253 -0.68 -6.55 -0.63
C SER A 253 -1.87 -5.68 -0.21
N TYR A 254 -1.72 -4.36 -0.22
CA TYR A 254 -2.84 -3.43 -0.03
C TYR A 254 -3.88 -3.48 -1.17
N ALA A 255 -3.44 -3.61 -2.41
CA ALA A 255 -4.35 -3.79 -3.54
C ALA A 255 -5.18 -5.07 -3.36
N HIS A 256 -4.58 -6.16 -2.88
CA HIS A 256 -5.28 -7.42 -2.60
C HIS A 256 -6.36 -7.26 -1.53
N THR A 257 -6.06 -6.58 -0.41
CA THR A 257 -7.09 -6.28 0.61
C THR A 257 -8.20 -5.41 0.03
N THR A 258 -7.86 -4.42 -0.79
CA THR A 258 -8.85 -3.57 -1.48
C THR A 258 -9.75 -4.36 -2.42
N TYR A 259 -9.21 -5.32 -3.19
CA TYR A 259 -10.03 -6.23 -4.01
C TYR A 259 -11.00 -7.02 -3.14
N ILE A 260 -10.55 -7.55 -2.00
CA ILE A 260 -11.43 -8.29 -1.07
C ILE A 260 -12.55 -7.38 -0.54
N HIS A 261 -12.24 -6.15 -0.14
CA HIS A 261 -13.26 -5.18 0.28
C HIS A 261 -14.25 -4.87 -0.84
N ALA A 262 -13.78 -4.68 -2.07
CA ALA A 262 -14.65 -4.44 -3.23
C ALA A 262 -15.57 -5.64 -3.49
N VAL A 263 -15.04 -6.86 -3.46
CA VAL A 263 -15.84 -8.09 -3.60
C VAL A 263 -16.89 -8.19 -2.49
N ASN A 264 -16.49 -7.99 -1.23
CA ASN A 264 -17.39 -8.04 -0.08
C ASN A 264 -18.52 -6.99 -0.14
N TYR A 265 -18.19 -5.78 -0.60
CA TYR A 265 -19.16 -4.72 -0.82
C TYR A 265 -20.13 -5.07 -1.94
N LEU A 266 -19.62 -5.42 -3.13
CA LEU A 266 -20.42 -5.71 -4.32
C LEU A 266 -21.31 -6.95 -4.14
N SER A 267 -20.83 -7.97 -3.42
CA SER A 267 -21.61 -9.20 -3.15
C SER A 267 -22.82 -8.94 -2.25
N ARG A 268 -22.83 -7.82 -1.53
CA ARG A 268 -23.92 -7.39 -0.64
C ARG A 268 -24.83 -6.34 -1.27
N HIS A 269 -24.51 -5.86 -2.47
CA HIS A 269 -25.27 -4.83 -3.19
C HIS A 269 -25.70 -5.32 -4.57
N ASP A 270 -27.01 -5.33 -4.84
CA ASP A 270 -27.55 -5.78 -6.11
C ASP A 270 -27.53 -4.64 -7.15
N ASN A 271 -26.53 -4.64 -8.04
CA ASN A 271 -26.47 -3.74 -9.19
C ASN A 271 -25.79 -4.40 -10.41
N ARG A 272 -25.88 -3.76 -11.58
CA ARG A 272 -25.36 -4.31 -12.85
C ARG A 272 -23.84 -4.51 -12.85
N ASP A 273 -23.09 -3.68 -12.13
CA ASP A 273 -21.64 -3.82 -12.02
C ASP A 273 -21.29 -5.02 -11.13
N SER A 274 -22.01 -5.23 -10.01
CA SER A 274 -21.88 -6.41 -9.15
C SER A 274 -22.01 -7.71 -9.95
N GLN A 275 -22.94 -7.77 -10.92
CA GLN A 275 -23.11 -8.96 -11.79
C GLN A 275 -21.86 -9.26 -12.63
N THR A 276 -21.18 -8.24 -13.14
CA THR A 276 -19.94 -8.42 -13.94
C THR A 276 -18.81 -8.99 -13.05
N TYR A 277 -18.68 -8.49 -11.82
CA TYR A 277 -17.68 -9.01 -10.87
C TYR A 277 -18.02 -10.42 -10.39
N ILE A 278 -19.30 -10.72 -10.12
CA ILE A 278 -19.74 -12.06 -9.71
C ILE A 278 -19.44 -13.09 -10.81
N GLN A 279 -19.73 -12.78 -12.08
CA GLN A 279 -19.41 -13.64 -13.22
C GLN A 279 -17.92 -13.93 -13.34
N LEU A 280 -17.07 -12.92 -13.16
CA LEU A 280 -15.62 -13.10 -13.14
C LEU A 280 -15.20 -14.03 -12.00
N ILE A 281 -15.73 -13.83 -10.78
CA ILE A 281 -15.40 -14.66 -9.61
C ILE A 281 -15.83 -16.11 -9.84
N ASP A 282 -17.03 -16.33 -10.37
CA ASP A 282 -17.55 -17.68 -10.65
C ASP A 282 -16.69 -18.40 -11.69
N ALA A 283 -16.32 -17.73 -12.80
CA ALA A 283 -15.44 -18.30 -13.82
C ALA A 283 -14.04 -18.64 -13.27
N LEU A 284 -13.47 -17.76 -12.44
CA LEU A 284 -12.19 -18.03 -11.75
C LEU A 284 -12.29 -19.20 -10.77
N ARG A 285 -13.46 -19.38 -10.13
CA ARG A 285 -13.70 -20.47 -9.17
C ARG A 285 -13.85 -21.83 -9.86
N THR A 286 -14.65 -21.91 -10.94
CA THR A 286 -14.87 -23.16 -11.68
C THR A 286 -13.69 -23.50 -12.59
N ARG A 287 -12.90 -22.49 -12.99
CA ARG A 287 -11.88 -22.60 -14.04
C ARG A 287 -12.45 -23.06 -15.37
N GLU A 288 -13.73 -22.81 -15.57
CA GLU A 288 -14.46 -23.13 -16.80
C GLU A 288 -14.79 -21.83 -17.52
N LEU A 289 -14.66 -21.86 -18.85
CA LEU A 289 -15.14 -20.77 -19.68
C LEU A 289 -16.69 -20.80 -19.68
N PRO A 290 -17.36 -19.64 -19.70
CA PRO A 290 -18.81 -19.61 -19.81
C PRO A 290 -19.29 -20.31 -21.09
N ASP A 291 -20.44 -20.98 -21.01
CA ASP A 291 -21.02 -21.74 -22.14
C ASP A 291 -21.26 -20.87 -23.39
N ASP A 292 -21.55 -19.58 -23.19
CA ASP A 292 -21.68 -18.57 -24.25
C ASP A 292 -20.77 -17.36 -23.97
N PRO A 293 -19.52 -17.36 -24.46
CA PRO A 293 -18.58 -16.26 -24.26
C PRO A 293 -19.03 -14.94 -24.92
N GLU A 294 -19.81 -15.00 -26.00
CA GLU A 294 -20.26 -13.81 -26.72
C GLU A 294 -21.32 -13.02 -25.94
N SER A 295 -22.06 -13.69 -25.06
CA SER A 295 -23.03 -13.06 -24.15
C SER A 295 -22.40 -12.18 -23.06
N LEU A 296 -21.09 -12.32 -22.81
CA LEU A 296 -20.40 -11.57 -21.77
C LEU A 296 -20.11 -10.12 -22.19
N PRO A 297 -20.02 -9.18 -21.23
CA PRO A 297 -19.46 -7.87 -21.49
C PRO A 297 -18.07 -7.95 -22.15
N PRO A 298 -17.73 -7.07 -23.12
CA PRO A 298 -16.45 -7.13 -23.85
C PRO A 298 -15.21 -7.21 -22.95
N VAL A 299 -15.20 -6.52 -21.82
CA VAL A 299 -14.10 -6.60 -20.84
C VAL A 299 -13.90 -8.02 -20.29
N LEU A 300 -14.97 -8.77 -20.03
CA LEU A 300 -14.89 -10.14 -19.55
C LEU A 300 -14.47 -11.10 -20.66
N GLN A 301 -14.85 -10.83 -21.92
CA GLN A 301 -14.36 -11.57 -23.08
C GLN A 301 -12.84 -11.46 -23.25
N ARG A 302 -12.21 -10.37 -22.79
CA ARG A 302 -10.74 -10.22 -22.73
C ARG A 302 -10.17 -10.86 -21.47
N LEU A 303 -10.77 -10.59 -20.31
CA LEU A 303 -10.19 -10.91 -19.01
C LEU A 303 -10.29 -12.39 -18.64
N ILE A 304 -11.42 -13.06 -18.92
CA ILE A 304 -11.63 -14.46 -18.53
C ILE A 304 -10.65 -15.38 -19.26
N PRO A 305 -10.52 -15.35 -20.60
CA PRO A 305 -9.54 -16.19 -21.30
C PRO A 305 -8.11 -15.92 -20.83
N ALA A 306 -7.75 -14.64 -20.67
CA ALA A 306 -6.43 -14.24 -20.18
C ALA A 306 -6.14 -14.80 -18.77
N ALA A 307 -7.13 -14.77 -17.88
CA ALA A 307 -7.00 -15.29 -16.53
C ALA A 307 -6.92 -16.82 -16.51
N VAL A 308 -7.77 -17.52 -17.28
CA VAL A 308 -7.72 -18.98 -17.39
C VAL A 308 -6.37 -19.44 -17.95
N GLU A 309 -5.87 -18.81 -19.00
CA GLU A 309 -4.56 -19.10 -19.59
C GLU A 309 -3.42 -18.88 -18.57
N THR A 310 -3.44 -17.74 -17.87
CA THR A 310 -2.45 -17.44 -16.81
C THR A 310 -2.49 -18.46 -15.68
N VAL A 311 -3.68 -18.91 -15.28
CA VAL A 311 -3.87 -19.93 -14.24
C VAL A 311 -3.39 -21.31 -14.70
N ILE A 312 -3.55 -21.66 -15.98
CA ILE A 312 -3.05 -22.91 -16.57
C ILE A 312 -1.51 -22.90 -16.64
N GLU A 313 -0.91 -21.77 -16.98
CA GLU A 313 0.55 -21.60 -17.08
C GLU A 313 1.24 -21.46 -15.71
N ALA A 314 0.49 -21.18 -14.64
CA ALA A 314 1.06 -20.97 -13.32
C ALA A 314 1.61 -22.27 -12.71
N ASP A 315 2.90 -22.25 -12.38
CA ASP A 315 3.57 -23.36 -11.68
C ASP A 315 2.97 -23.65 -10.29
N LYS A 316 2.41 -22.61 -9.64
CA LYS A 316 1.81 -22.66 -8.31
C LYS A 316 0.47 -21.95 -8.29
N LEU A 317 -0.53 -22.63 -7.76
CA LEU A 317 -1.87 -22.09 -7.59
C LEU A 317 -2.06 -21.55 -6.17
N VAL A 318 -2.53 -20.31 -6.09
CA VAL A 318 -3.00 -19.73 -4.85
C VAL A 318 -4.44 -20.21 -4.60
N THR A 319 -4.62 -21.15 -3.68
CA THR A 319 -5.96 -21.65 -3.32
C THR A 319 -6.60 -20.76 -2.25
N LYS A 320 -7.94 -20.72 -2.24
CA LYS A 320 -8.69 -20.02 -1.21
C LYS A 320 -8.31 -20.55 0.17
N GLU A 321 -8.19 -21.86 0.34
CA GLU A 321 -7.85 -22.51 1.61
C GLU A 321 -6.49 -22.03 2.11
N ARG A 322 -5.48 -21.95 1.23
CA ARG A 322 -4.15 -21.45 1.57
C ARG A 322 -4.17 -19.97 1.93
N VAL A 323 -4.89 -19.12 1.19
CA VAL A 323 -5.02 -17.69 1.53
C VAL A 323 -5.73 -17.50 2.86
N LEU A 324 -6.78 -18.27 3.14
CA LEU A 324 -7.47 -18.17 4.43
C LEU A 324 -6.57 -18.63 5.58
N ALA A 325 -5.78 -19.69 5.40
CA ALA A 325 -4.85 -20.20 6.41
C ALA A 325 -3.62 -19.29 6.61
N GLU A 326 -2.97 -18.85 5.54
CA GLU A 326 -1.62 -18.25 5.56
C GLU A 326 -1.57 -16.80 5.05
N GLY A 327 -2.64 -16.26 4.46
CA GLY A 327 -2.66 -15.25 3.39
C GLY A 327 -2.09 -13.85 3.60
N HIS A 328 -1.23 -13.64 4.59
CA HIS A 328 -0.48 -12.40 4.78
C HIS A 328 1.01 -12.50 4.43
N THR A 329 1.54 -13.67 4.04
CA THR A 329 2.97 -13.77 3.72
C THR A 329 3.33 -13.03 2.41
N PRO A 330 4.54 -12.47 2.29
CA PRO A 330 4.99 -11.82 1.05
C PRO A 330 4.87 -12.73 -0.17
N GLU A 331 5.20 -14.02 -0.04
CA GLU A 331 5.20 -14.98 -1.14
C GLU A 331 3.79 -15.21 -1.69
N ILE A 332 2.77 -15.30 -0.82
CA ILE A 332 1.37 -15.45 -1.28
C ILE A 332 0.95 -14.20 -2.05
N HIS A 333 1.32 -13.01 -1.56
CA HIS A 333 0.98 -11.78 -2.27
C HIS A 333 1.76 -11.64 -3.59
N ASP A 334 3.01 -12.12 -3.68
CA ASP A 334 3.74 -12.18 -4.95
C ASP A 334 3.03 -13.10 -5.94
N GLU A 335 2.61 -14.30 -5.51
CA GLU A 335 1.87 -15.23 -6.36
C GLU A 335 0.52 -14.65 -6.83
N ILE A 336 -0.24 -13.98 -5.94
CA ILE A 336 -1.50 -13.30 -6.32
C ILE A 336 -1.24 -12.16 -7.30
N PHE A 337 -0.20 -11.36 -7.04
CA PHE A 337 0.16 -10.24 -7.89
C PHE A 337 0.49 -10.72 -9.31
N GLU A 338 1.35 -11.73 -9.45
CA GLU A 338 1.74 -12.28 -10.75
C GLU A 338 0.53 -12.81 -11.52
N LEU A 339 -0.40 -13.51 -10.85
CA LEU A 339 -1.64 -13.98 -11.48
C LEU A 339 -2.50 -12.83 -11.99
N ILE A 340 -2.83 -11.84 -11.14
CA ILE A 340 -3.71 -10.72 -11.51
C ILE A 340 -3.05 -9.85 -12.58
N HIS A 341 -1.79 -9.49 -12.36
CA HIS A 341 -1.03 -8.60 -13.22
C HIS A 341 -0.84 -9.20 -14.62
N THR A 342 -0.40 -10.46 -14.70
CA THR A 342 -0.23 -11.16 -15.98
C THR A 342 -1.56 -11.30 -16.73
N SER A 343 -2.64 -11.63 -16.03
CA SER A 343 -3.98 -11.72 -16.63
C SER A 343 -4.43 -10.38 -17.23
N LEU A 344 -4.22 -9.28 -16.49
CA LEU A 344 -4.56 -7.95 -16.97
C LEU A 344 -3.67 -7.54 -18.16
N LEU A 345 -2.37 -7.81 -18.12
CA LEU A 345 -1.48 -7.53 -19.25
C LEU A 345 -1.87 -8.30 -20.52
N LYS A 346 -2.22 -9.59 -20.40
CA LYS A 346 -2.75 -10.39 -21.52
C LYS A 346 -4.07 -9.81 -22.06
N ALA A 347 -4.98 -9.39 -21.18
CA ALA A 347 -6.24 -8.75 -21.57
C ALA A 347 -6.00 -7.41 -22.30
N PHE A 348 -5.10 -6.56 -21.79
CA PHE A 348 -4.70 -5.32 -22.48
C PHE A 348 -4.08 -5.61 -23.84
N ARG A 349 -3.16 -6.59 -23.95
CA ARG A 349 -2.57 -7.02 -25.22
C ARG A 349 -3.64 -7.41 -26.24
N ALA A 350 -4.66 -8.16 -25.82
CA ALA A 350 -5.77 -8.55 -26.69
C ALA A 350 -6.59 -7.32 -27.17
N SER A 351 -6.86 -6.35 -26.30
CA SER A 351 -7.51 -5.09 -26.67
C SER A 351 -6.67 -4.25 -27.64
N PHE A 352 -5.37 -4.12 -27.40
CA PHE A 352 -4.47 -3.40 -28.31
C PHE A 352 -4.34 -4.09 -29.68
N ALA A 353 -4.33 -5.42 -29.72
CA ALA A 353 -4.35 -6.16 -30.98
C ALA A 353 -5.61 -5.86 -31.81
N GLN A 354 -6.77 -5.73 -31.16
CA GLN A 354 -8.03 -5.39 -31.82
C GLN A 354 -8.04 -3.96 -32.35
N LEU A 355 -7.54 -3.00 -31.57
CA LEU A 355 -7.33 -1.62 -32.05
C LEU A 355 -6.41 -1.60 -33.28
N ARG A 356 -5.32 -2.38 -33.27
CA ARG A 356 -4.38 -2.46 -34.38
C ARG A 356 -5.03 -3.02 -35.64
N GLU A 357 -5.84 -4.08 -35.51
CA GLU A 357 -6.57 -4.67 -36.63
C GLU A 357 -7.65 -3.70 -37.17
N GLY A 358 -8.37 -3.00 -36.29
CA GLY A 358 -9.32 -1.94 -36.68
C GLY A 358 -8.63 -0.80 -37.43
N ALA A 359 -7.48 -0.33 -36.94
CA ALA A 359 -6.68 0.69 -37.60
C ALA A 359 -6.18 0.26 -38.99
N LYS A 360 -5.68 -0.97 -39.14
CA LYS A 360 -5.27 -1.53 -40.45
C LYS A 360 -6.43 -1.61 -41.45
N ARG A 361 -7.65 -1.85 -40.96
CA ARG A 361 -8.87 -1.93 -41.77
C ARG A 361 -9.53 -0.58 -42.01
N PHE A 362 -8.97 0.50 -41.46
CA PHE A 362 -9.59 1.83 -41.46
C PHE A 362 -11.02 1.82 -40.91
N ASP A 363 -11.25 1.03 -39.86
CA ASP A 363 -12.54 0.86 -39.20
C ASP A 363 -12.62 1.74 -37.94
N PRO A 364 -13.24 2.93 -38.01
CA PRO A 364 -13.35 3.83 -36.88
C PRO A 364 -14.31 3.32 -35.79
N GLU A 365 -15.28 2.46 -36.12
CA GLU A 365 -16.24 1.93 -35.15
C GLU A 365 -15.55 0.94 -34.22
N ALA A 366 -14.76 0.01 -34.79
CA ALA A 366 -13.95 -0.92 -34.01
C ALA A 366 -12.98 -0.21 -33.04
N LEU A 367 -12.46 0.95 -33.43
CA LEU A 367 -11.58 1.75 -32.55
C LEU A 367 -12.34 2.38 -31.38
N ILE A 368 -13.55 2.90 -31.63
CA ILE A 368 -14.38 3.55 -30.61
C ILE A 368 -14.92 2.52 -29.62
N ASP A 369 -15.33 1.35 -30.11
CA ASP A 369 -15.95 0.30 -29.31
C ASP A 369 -14.99 -0.36 -28.29
N GLU A 370 -13.68 -0.29 -28.53
CA GLU A 370 -12.67 -0.84 -27.61
C GLU A 370 -12.28 0.15 -26.48
N ILE A 371 -12.60 1.45 -26.61
CA ILE A 371 -12.31 2.47 -25.58
C ILE A 371 -12.95 2.12 -24.22
N PRO A 372 -14.25 1.76 -24.14
CA PRO A 372 -14.86 1.34 -22.87
C PRO A 372 -14.18 0.12 -22.24
N THR A 373 -13.70 -0.83 -23.06
CA THR A 373 -12.98 -2.01 -22.58
C THR A 373 -11.66 -1.61 -21.93
N LEU A 374 -10.86 -0.77 -22.59
CA LEU A 374 -9.61 -0.26 -22.03
C LEU A 374 -9.82 0.52 -20.73
N ILE A 375 -10.86 1.37 -20.66
CA ILE A 375 -11.21 2.08 -19.43
C ILE A 375 -11.51 1.09 -18.30
N ARG A 376 -12.32 0.05 -18.56
CA ARG A 376 -12.65 -0.96 -17.54
C ARG A 376 -11.43 -1.77 -17.11
N LEU A 377 -10.54 -2.15 -18.02
CA LEU A 377 -9.28 -2.80 -17.68
C LEU A 377 -8.38 -1.89 -16.82
N THR A 378 -8.35 -0.59 -17.09
CA THR A 378 -7.67 0.39 -16.22
C THR A 378 -8.34 0.47 -14.85
N LEU A 379 -9.66 0.41 -14.76
CA LEU A 379 -10.38 0.37 -13.48
C LEU A 379 -10.01 -0.87 -12.64
N PHE A 380 -9.80 -2.03 -13.28
CA PHE A 380 -9.30 -3.21 -12.58
C PHE A 380 -7.90 -3.01 -12.00
N ASN A 381 -7.05 -2.14 -12.55
CA ASN A 381 -5.74 -1.80 -11.99
C ASN A 381 -5.78 -0.76 -10.85
N MET A 382 -6.92 -0.11 -10.61
CA MET A 382 -7.01 0.99 -9.63
C MET A 382 -6.58 0.61 -8.21
N PRO A 383 -6.90 -0.59 -7.67
CA PRO A 383 -6.39 -1.00 -6.36
C PRO A 383 -4.87 -0.97 -6.24
N TYR A 384 -4.13 -1.32 -7.31
CA TYR A 384 -2.67 -1.17 -7.32
C TYR A 384 -2.24 0.29 -7.34
N TYR A 385 -2.90 1.14 -8.13
CA TYR A 385 -2.56 2.56 -8.18
C TYR A 385 -2.75 3.23 -6.82
N PHE A 386 -3.84 2.92 -6.13
CA PHE A 386 -4.08 3.40 -4.77
C PHE A 386 -3.11 2.82 -3.76
N GLY A 387 -2.82 1.51 -3.85
CA GLY A 387 -1.84 0.86 -2.97
C GLY A 387 -0.47 1.53 -3.07
N TYR A 388 0.08 1.64 -4.28
CA TYR A 388 1.38 2.30 -4.46
C TYR A 388 1.34 3.78 -4.05
N ARG A 389 0.30 4.54 -4.40
CA ARG A 389 0.16 5.93 -3.94
C ARG A 389 0.15 6.02 -2.42
N PHE A 390 -0.65 5.20 -1.74
CA PHE A 390 -0.82 5.25 -0.30
C PHE A 390 0.52 5.03 0.41
N TYR A 391 1.21 3.93 0.12
CA TYR A 391 2.49 3.58 0.76
C TYR A 391 3.59 4.59 0.42
N PHE A 392 3.67 5.01 -0.84
CA PHE A 392 4.63 6.01 -1.28
C PHE A 392 4.47 7.34 -0.52
N GLN A 393 3.23 7.82 -0.38
CA GLN A 393 2.94 9.05 0.36
C GLN A 393 3.08 8.88 1.87
N GLU A 394 2.76 7.71 2.41
CA GLU A 394 2.93 7.42 3.82
C GLU A 394 4.42 7.45 4.21
N ARG A 395 5.27 6.75 3.47
CA ARG A 395 6.73 6.73 3.65
C ARG A 395 7.32 8.14 3.65
N ARG A 396 6.95 8.97 2.68
CA ARG A 396 7.40 10.37 2.60
C ARG A 396 6.93 11.24 3.77
N ARG A 397 5.67 11.08 4.19
CA ARG A 397 5.13 11.81 5.36
C ARG A 397 5.84 11.41 6.64
N ALA A 398 6.05 10.11 6.87
CA ALA A 398 6.77 9.60 8.03
C ALA A 398 8.23 10.09 8.06
N GLY A 399 8.92 10.04 6.90
CA GLY A 399 10.29 10.56 6.76
C GLY A 399 10.37 12.05 7.03
N ALA A 400 9.47 12.86 6.47
CA ALA A 400 9.43 14.30 6.71
C ALA A 400 9.14 14.63 8.19
N LEU A 401 8.19 13.92 8.81
CA LEU A 401 7.84 14.12 10.21
C LEU A 401 9.03 13.79 11.14
N SER A 402 9.75 12.70 10.86
CA SER A 402 10.96 12.33 11.60
C SER A 402 12.07 13.40 11.46
N GLN A 403 12.28 13.92 10.25
CA GLN A 403 13.25 15.02 10.02
C GLN A 403 12.85 16.30 10.76
N TRP A 404 11.57 16.62 10.87
CA TRP A 404 11.07 17.79 11.58
C TRP A 404 11.17 17.70 13.11
N LEU A 405 11.50 16.53 13.67
CA LEU A 405 11.82 16.44 15.10
C LEU A 405 13.17 17.04 15.45
N ASP A 406 14.03 17.28 14.45
CA ASP A 406 15.35 17.92 14.60
C ASP A 406 16.24 17.21 15.65
N LEU A 407 16.25 15.87 15.58
CA LEU A 407 17.06 15.05 16.47
C LEU A 407 18.55 15.11 16.06
N PRO A 408 19.50 15.03 17.02
CA PRO A 408 20.93 15.03 16.71
C PRO A 408 21.30 13.99 15.64
N GLY A 409 22.14 14.38 14.67
CA GLY A 409 22.64 13.49 13.62
C GLY A 409 21.70 13.27 12.41
N SER A 410 20.63 14.06 12.27
CA SER A 410 19.79 14.00 11.06
C SER A 410 20.55 14.54 9.84
N THR A 411 20.86 13.67 8.88
CA THR A 411 21.37 14.08 7.56
C THR A 411 20.21 14.19 6.57
N GLU A 412 20.30 15.13 5.64
CA GLU A 412 19.38 15.18 4.50
C GLU A 412 19.55 13.91 3.67
N ALA A 413 18.45 13.24 3.33
CA ALA A 413 18.50 12.01 2.54
C ALA A 413 18.90 12.32 1.09
N ASP A 414 19.77 11.49 0.52
CA ASP A 414 20.10 11.57 -0.90
C ASP A 414 18.84 11.32 -1.74
N LYS A 415 18.64 12.15 -2.77
CA LYS A 415 17.46 12.08 -3.62
C LYS A 415 17.65 11.13 -4.80
N ASN A 416 16.64 10.30 -5.07
CA ASN A 416 16.62 9.42 -6.22
C ASN A 416 15.91 10.08 -7.42
N VAL A 417 16.48 9.94 -8.62
CA VAL A 417 15.94 10.55 -9.85
C VAL A 417 15.73 9.47 -10.91
N ALA A 418 14.55 9.41 -11.54
CA ALA A 418 14.29 8.55 -12.69
C ALA A 418 14.14 9.38 -13.97
N ILE A 419 14.94 9.05 -14.99
CA ILE A 419 14.93 9.73 -16.29
C ILE A 419 14.31 8.81 -17.33
N PHE A 420 13.17 9.20 -17.90
CA PHE A 420 12.43 8.41 -18.90
C PHE A 420 12.72 8.88 -20.32
N SER A 421 13.04 7.92 -21.20
CA SER A 421 13.25 8.16 -22.64
C SER A 421 12.66 7.00 -23.46
N ASP A 422 11.67 7.29 -24.30
CA ASP A 422 11.07 6.35 -25.25
C ASP A 422 12.08 5.80 -26.26
N THR A 423 13.09 6.61 -26.59
CA THR A 423 14.06 6.32 -27.66
C THR A 423 15.39 5.79 -27.12
N LEU A 424 15.45 5.28 -25.88
CA LEU A 424 16.71 5.00 -25.16
C LEU A 424 17.76 4.16 -25.94
N ASP A 425 17.31 3.35 -26.89
CA ASP A 425 18.15 2.49 -27.74
C ASP A 425 18.54 3.12 -29.07
N ASP A 426 17.90 4.21 -29.45
CA ASP A 426 18.19 4.89 -30.70
C ASP A 426 19.49 5.67 -30.57
N ILE A 427 20.34 5.54 -31.60
CA ILE A 427 21.64 6.20 -31.67
C ILE A 427 21.40 7.67 -32.01
N ASN A 428 21.16 8.48 -30.99
CA ASN A 428 21.09 9.93 -31.09
C ASN A 428 21.99 10.61 -30.03
N GLY A 429 22.33 11.87 -30.27
CA GLY A 429 23.22 12.63 -29.38
C GLY A 429 22.66 12.81 -27.96
N VAL A 430 21.34 12.79 -27.81
CA VAL A 430 20.64 12.93 -26.52
C VAL A 430 20.85 11.70 -25.64
N ASN A 431 20.59 10.49 -26.15
CA ASN A 431 20.72 9.25 -25.39
C ASN A 431 22.17 8.94 -25.03
N LEU A 432 23.12 9.19 -25.93
CA LEU A 432 24.55 9.06 -25.63
C LEU A 432 24.97 10.03 -24.51
N GLY A 433 24.42 11.25 -24.52
CA GLY A 433 24.58 12.23 -23.45
C GLY A 433 24.01 11.75 -22.12
N LEU A 434 22.74 11.31 -22.11
CA LEU A 434 22.06 10.80 -20.91
C LEU A 434 22.81 9.61 -20.29
N ARG A 435 23.20 8.61 -21.09
CA ARG A 435 23.97 7.44 -20.60
C ARG A 435 25.31 7.86 -19.98
N ARG A 436 25.98 8.88 -20.51
CA ARG A 436 27.24 9.42 -19.93
C ARG A 436 26.98 10.17 -18.63
N ILE A 437 26.00 11.07 -18.61
CA ILE A 437 25.66 11.88 -17.42
C ILE A 437 25.24 10.97 -16.27
N VAL A 438 24.32 10.02 -16.49
CA VAL A 438 23.84 9.08 -15.47
C VAL A 438 25.00 8.25 -14.91
N ARG A 439 25.92 7.80 -15.76
CA ARG A 439 27.11 7.07 -15.33
C ARG A 439 27.99 7.89 -14.37
N GLU A 440 28.25 9.16 -14.69
CA GLU A 440 29.07 10.01 -13.83
C GLU A 440 28.35 10.38 -12.53
N LEU A 441 27.02 10.62 -12.57
CA LEU A 441 26.21 10.86 -11.36
C LEU A 441 26.24 9.63 -10.44
N ARG A 442 26.11 8.41 -10.99
CA ARG A 442 26.21 7.16 -10.24
C ARG A 442 27.60 6.96 -9.62
N LYS A 443 28.68 7.28 -10.34
CA LYS A 443 30.05 7.25 -9.77
C LYS A 443 30.22 8.20 -8.59
N SER A 444 29.47 9.29 -8.54
CA SER A 444 29.45 10.23 -7.41
C SER A 444 28.54 9.81 -6.24
N GLY A 445 27.94 8.61 -6.29
CA GLY A 445 27.04 8.10 -5.25
C GLY A 445 25.57 8.49 -5.41
N ARG A 446 25.19 9.23 -6.47
CA ARG A 446 23.80 9.70 -6.65
C ARG A 446 22.89 8.59 -7.21
N GLY A 447 21.68 8.49 -6.68
CA GLY A 447 20.67 7.52 -7.11
C GLY A 447 19.94 7.92 -8.39
N VAL A 448 20.58 7.82 -9.56
CA VAL A 448 19.95 8.21 -10.84
C VAL A 448 19.68 6.99 -11.73
N PHE A 449 18.44 6.81 -12.15
CA PHE A 449 17.99 5.71 -12.99
C PHE A 449 17.64 6.19 -14.39
N LEU A 450 17.98 5.38 -15.40
CA LEU A 450 17.64 5.63 -16.79
C LEU A 450 16.63 4.60 -17.26
N CYS A 451 15.46 5.07 -17.66
CA CYS A 451 14.27 4.28 -17.91
C CYS A 451 13.91 4.30 -19.40
N GLY A 452 13.76 3.12 -19.98
CA GLY A 452 13.33 2.93 -21.37
C GLY A 452 12.32 1.79 -21.48
N ILE A 453 12.00 1.42 -22.71
CA ILE A 453 11.14 0.28 -23.01
C ILE A 453 11.97 -0.92 -23.49
N GLU A 454 11.41 -2.11 -23.38
CA GLU A 454 11.92 -3.28 -24.08
C GLU A 454 11.50 -3.24 -25.56
N THR A 455 12.46 -3.43 -26.46
CA THR A 455 12.25 -3.51 -27.90
C THR A 455 12.92 -4.77 -28.45
N ASP A 456 12.60 -5.16 -29.68
CA ASP A 456 13.26 -6.28 -30.36
C ASP A 456 14.73 -5.95 -30.74
N LYS A 457 15.21 -4.72 -30.49
CA LYS A 457 16.58 -4.32 -30.80
C LYS A 457 17.55 -5.00 -29.83
N PRO A 458 18.72 -5.46 -30.32
CA PRO A 458 19.72 -6.10 -29.47
C PRO A 458 20.28 -5.10 -28.45
N VAL A 459 20.11 -5.42 -27.17
CA VAL A 459 20.68 -4.67 -26.04
C VAL A 459 22.05 -5.26 -25.64
N ALA A 460 22.91 -4.47 -25.01
CA ALA A 460 24.17 -4.95 -24.47
C ALA A 460 23.95 -6.03 -23.40
N LYS A 461 24.73 -7.12 -23.45
CA LYS A 461 24.60 -8.26 -22.51
C LYS A 461 24.86 -7.89 -21.04
N ASP A 462 25.62 -6.83 -20.80
CA ASP A 462 26.00 -6.35 -19.46
C ASP A 462 25.43 -4.95 -19.22
N GLU A 463 24.11 -4.80 -19.33
CA GLU A 463 23.50 -3.50 -19.06
C GLU A 463 23.58 -3.15 -17.56
N PRO A 464 24.01 -1.92 -17.19
CA PRO A 464 24.16 -1.58 -15.79
C PRO A 464 22.83 -1.61 -15.01
N PRO A 465 22.86 -1.91 -13.70
CA PRO A 465 21.64 -2.08 -12.89
C PRO A 465 20.82 -0.80 -12.71
N TRP A 466 21.37 0.36 -13.04
CA TRP A 466 20.65 1.64 -13.02
C TRP A 466 19.94 1.97 -14.33
N ILE A 467 19.95 1.06 -15.30
CA ILE A 467 19.14 1.14 -16.51
C ILE A 467 17.98 0.15 -16.36
N THR A 468 16.76 0.65 -16.52
CA THR A 468 15.54 -0.13 -16.37
C THR A 468 14.77 -0.11 -17.67
N ARG A 469 14.32 -1.29 -18.11
CA ARG A 469 13.48 -1.45 -19.29
C ARG A 469 12.14 -2.00 -18.87
N PHE A 470 11.10 -1.32 -19.29
CA PHE A 470 9.75 -1.76 -19.04
C PHE A 470 9.27 -2.63 -20.19
N ALA A 471 8.83 -3.83 -19.87
CA ALA A 471 8.05 -4.64 -20.78
C ALA A 471 6.81 -3.86 -21.25
N THR A 472 6.48 -4.02 -22.53
CA THR A 472 5.41 -3.27 -23.16
C THR A 472 4.16 -4.14 -23.37
N ILE A 473 3.01 -3.49 -23.32
CA ILE A 473 1.73 -4.05 -23.71
C ILE A 473 1.71 -4.22 -25.23
N ASP A 474 2.13 -3.19 -25.97
CA ASP A 474 2.29 -3.26 -27.41
C ASP A 474 3.43 -2.36 -27.86
N ASN A 475 4.06 -2.73 -28.98
CA ASN A 475 5.12 -1.96 -29.64
C ASN A 475 4.66 -1.53 -31.03
N PHE A 476 4.97 -0.30 -31.42
CA PHE A 476 4.58 0.25 -32.71
C PHE A 476 5.61 1.25 -33.24
N PRO A 477 5.82 1.31 -34.57
CA PRO A 477 6.73 2.27 -35.17
C PRO A 477 6.19 3.70 -35.01
N LEU A 478 7.10 4.67 -34.86
CA LEU A 478 6.75 6.07 -34.89
C LEU A 478 6.27 6.46 -36.31
N ILE A 479 5.18 7.21 -36.40
CA ILE A 479 4.51 7.56 -37.67
C ILE A 479 5.47 8.22 -38.69
N ILE A 480 6.47 8.96 -38.22
CA ILE A 480 7.41 9.72 -39.06
C ILE A 480 8.74 9.01 -39.30
N ASP A 481 9.00 7.91 -38.60
CA ASP A 481 10.25 7.16 -38.65
C ASP A 481 10.00 5.73 -38.17
N ASP A 482 9.94 4.78 -39.10
CA ASP A 482 9.65 3.38 -38.82
C ASP A 482 10.82 2.62 -38.18
N GLU A 483 12.02 3.23 -38.15
CA GLU A 483 13.16 2.69 -37.39
C GLU A 483 13.03 2.95 -35.88
N ILE A 484 12.24 3.95 -35.49
CA ILE A 484 12.00 4.30 -34.09
C ILE A 484 10.80 3.52 -33.58
N MET A 485 11.04 2.61 -32.63
CA MET A 485 9.99 1.83 -31.98
C MET A 485 9.56 2.52 -30.69
N LEU A 486 8.26 2.78 -30.59
CA LEU A 486 7.60 3.20 -29.35
C LEU A 486 6.89 2.01 -28.74
N GLY A 487 6.62 2.10 -27.44
CA GLY A 487 5.97 1.01 -26.72
C GLY A 487 5.22 1.51 -25.51
N TRP A 488 4.03 0.95 -25.29
CA TRP A 488 3.19 1.32 -24.16
C TRP A 488 3.52 0.46 -22.94
N PRO A 489 4.19 1.01 -21.90
CA PRO A 489 4.55 0.21 -20.74
C PRO A 489 3.35 -0.04 -19.82
N SER A 490 3.49 -1.05 -18.98
CA SER A 490 2.59 -1.29 -17.86
C SER A 490 2.68 -0.17 -16.82
N MET A 491 1.57 0.52 -16.57
CA MET A 491 1.48 1.53 -15.49
C MET A 491 1.81 0.94 -14.12
N VAL A 492 1.35 -0.28 -13.85
CA VAL A 492 1.60 -0.97 -12.57
C VAL A 492 3.09 -1.23 -12.38
N ASP A 493 3.82 -1.62 -13.43
CA ASP A 493 5.26 -1.85 -13.35
C ASP A 493 6.06 -0.55 -13.18
N VAL A 494 5.65 0.53 -13.85
CA VAL A 494 6.25 1.85 -13.65
C VAL A 494 6.03 2.31 -12.21
N LEU A 495 4.81 2.21 -11.66
CA LEU A 495 4.53 2.55 -10.26
C LEU A 495 5.33 1.67 -9.28
N ARG A 496 5.41 0.36 -9.53
CA ARG A 496 6.21 -0.58 -8.72
C ARG A 496 7.69 -0.18 -8.72
N PHE A 497 8.24 0.17 -9.88
CA PHE A 497 9.61 0.63 -10.01
C PHE A 497 9.86 1.93 -9.23
N LEU A 498 8.96 2.91 -9.37
CA LEU A 498 9.09 4.22 -8.69
C LEU A 498 8.99 4.08 -7.17
N ASP A 499 8.10 3.21 -6.68
CA ASP A 499 7.94 2.92 -5.25
C ASP A 499 9.16 2.17 -4.69
N HIS A 500 9.59 1.09 -5.34
CA HIS A 500 10.72 0.27 -4.90
C HIS A 500 12.04 1.04 -4.85
N ASN A 501 12.28 1.93 -5.81
CA ASN A 501 13.49 2.75 -5.88
C ASN A 501 13.35 4.10 -5.17
N GLU A 502 12.23 4.34 -4.47
CA GLU A 502 11.95 5.55 -3.70
C GLU A 502 12.24 6.84 -4.50
N ILE A 503 11.72 6.92 -5.72
CA ILE A 503 12.07 8.01 -6.65
C ILE A 503 11.53 9.36 -6.18
N ASP A 504 12.40 10.35 -6.03
CA ASP A 504 12.05 11.68 -5.55
C ASP A 504 11.70 12.69 -6.64
N LEU A 505 12.24 12.47 -7.84
CA LEU A 505 12.08 13.35 -9.00
C LEU A 505 12.01 12.51 -10.28
N ILE A 506 11.04 12.83 -11.13
CA ILE A 506 10.93 12.24 -12.46
C ILE A 506 11.37 13.28 -13.49
N GLN A 507 12.27 12.87 -14.38
CA GLN A 507 12.59 13.62 -15.59
C GLN A 507 12.04 12.88 -16.80
N VAL A 508 11.34 13.58 -17.68
CA VAL A 508 10.85 13.02 -18.93
C VAL A 508 11.55 13.69 -20.11
N SER A 509 12.26 12.89 -20.91
CA SER A 509 13.09 13.37 -22.02
C SER A 509 12.42 13.24 -23.39
N SER A 510 11.25 12.59 -23.46
CA SER A 510 10.53 12.36 -24.71
C SER A 510 9.00 12.40 -24.54
N PRO A 511 8.25 12.79 -25.58
CA PRO A 511 6.80 12.84 -25.56
C PRO A 511 6.08 11.59 -26.06
N GLY A 512 6.69 10.41 -25.92
CA GLY A 512 6.07 9.16 -26.32
C GLY A 512 5.26 8.49 -25.19
N PRO A 513 4.73 7.29 -25.45
CA PRO A 513 3.91 6.54 -24.49
C PRO A 513 4.58 6.33 -23.12
N LEU A 514 5.88 6.04 -23.07
CA LEU A 514 6.62 5.89 -21.82
C LEU A 514 6.61 7.20 -21.02
N GLY A 515 6.82 8.32 -21.71
CA GLY A 515 6.76 9.64 -21.10
C GLY A 515 5.36 9.99 -20.57
N VAL A 516 4.29 9.65 -21.31
CA VAL A 516 2.89 9.82 -20.85
C VAL A 516 2.63 8.99 -19.60
N VAL A 517 3.05 7.72 -19.59
CA VAL A 517 2.89 6.85 -18.41
C VAL A 517 3.71 7.38 -17.23
N ALA A 518 4.94 7.86 -17.45
CA ALA A 518 5.75 8.48 -16.40
C ALA A 518 5.09 9.75 -15.81
N MET A 519 4.49 10.59 -16.67
CA MET A 519 3.74 11.77 -16.23
C MET A 519 2.51 11.42 -15.39
N LEU A 520 1.72 10.44 -15.84
CA LEU A 520 0.58 9.95 -15.08
C LEU A 520 1.01 9.29 -13.76
N ALA A 521 2.10 8.51 -13.76
CA ALA A 521 2.66 7.93 -12.54
C ALA A 521 3.15 9.00 -11.57
N ALA A 522 3.79 10.06 -12.06
CA ALA A 522 4.20 11.22 -11.26
C ALA A 522 2.98 11.88 -10.59
N TYR A 523 1.89 12.07 -11.33
CA TYR A 523 0.63 12.59 -10.80
C TYR A 523 0.01 11.66 -9.74
N ILE A 524 -0.06 10.35 -10.03
CA ILE A 524 -0.60 9.33 -9.12
C ILE A 524 0.20 9.28 -7.82
N LEU A 525 1.52 9.38 -7.84
CA LEU A 525 2.35 9.31 -6.63
C LEU A 525 2.56 10.68 -5.95
N GLY A 526 2.31 11.79 -6.66
CA GLY A 526 2.64 13.13 -6.20
C GLY A 526 4.14 13.42 -6.24
N ILE A 527 4.85 12.86 -7.23
CA ILE A 527 6.28 13.09 -7.45
C ILE A 527 6.46 14.33 -8.33
N PRO A 528 7.36 15.27 -8.00
CA PRO A 528 7.68 16.37 -8.90
C PRO A 528 8.24 15.85 -10.22
N MET A 529 7.82 16.47 -11.33
CA MET A 529 8.23 16.09 -12.68
C MET A 529 8.87 17.27 -13.41
N VAL A 530 9.93 17.00 -14.17
CA VAL A 530 10.57 17.95 -15.10
C VAL A 530 10.54 17.37 -16.51
N GLY A 531 9.93 18.08 -17.45
CA GLY A 531 10.06 17.79 -18.88
C GLY A 531 11.31 18.46 -19.46
N GLN A 532 12.17 17.69 -20.13
CA GLN A 532 13.36 18.22 -20.81
C GLN A 532 13.40 17.76 -22.27
N TYR A 533 12.98 18.63 -23.19
CA TYR A 533 12.96 18.33 -24.62
C TYR A 533 14.10 19.05 -25.34
N HIS A 534 14.97 18.28 -25.99
CA HIS A 534 16.14 18.82 -26.70
C HIS A 534 15.82 19.29 -28.13
N THR A 535 14.73 18.78 -28.70
CA THR A 535 14.18 19.19 -30.00
C THR A 535 12.84 19.87 -29.74
N ASN A 536 12.50 20.92 -30.49
CA ASN A 536 11.12 21.43 -30.49
C ASN A 536 10.21 20.38 -31.16
N VAL A 537 9.77 19.39 -30.37
CA VAL A 537 9.06 18.23 -30.91
C VAL A 537 7.73 18.65 -31.55
N VAL A 538 7.09 19.70 -31.05
CA VAL A 538 5.86 20.25 -31.63
C VAL A 538 6.11 20.74 -33.06
N GLU A 539 7.14 21.56 -33.26
CA GLU A 539 7.48 22.11 -34.58
C GLU A 539 8.01 21.03 -35.53
N TYR A 540 8.83 20.10 -35.02
CA TYR A 540 9.33 18.97 -35.80
C TYR A 540 8.18 18.07 -36.29
N THR A 541 7.24 17.73 -35.41
CA THR A 541 6.04 16.95 -35.74
C THR A 541 5.16 17.67 -36.74
N ALA A 542 4.92 18.98 -36.57
CA ALA A 542 4.13 19.78 -37.50
C ALA A 542 4.72 19.75 -38.92
N LEU A 543 6.05 19.87 -39.04
CA LEU A 543 6.76 19.87 -40.31
C LEU A 543 6.75 18.49 -41.00
N ARG A 544 6.86 17.40 -40.23
CA ARG A 544 6.99 16.03 -40.75
C ARG A 544 5.66 15.33 -40.98
N VAL A 545 4.73 15.40 -40.02
CA VAL A 545 3.43 14.72 -40.11
C VAL A 545 2.45 15.50 -40.97
N ARG A 546 2.54 16.85 -40.96
CA ARG A 546 1.60 17.76 -41.64
C ARG A 546 0.12 17.54 -41.27
N ASP A 547 -0.14 16.98 -40.08
CA ASP A 547 -1.47 16.79 -39.53
C ASP A 547 -1.65 17.69 -38.29
N ARG A 548 -2.67 18.55 -38.34
CA ARG A 548 -2.95 19.52 -37.27
C ARG A 548 -3.45 18.87 -35.97
N THR A 549 -4.08 17.71 -36.06
CA THR A 549 -4.56 16.95 -34.90
C THR A 549 -3.38 16.36 -34.15
N ILE A 550 -2.44 15.74 -34.86
CA ILE A 550 -1.23 15.16 -34.26
C ILE A 550 -0.34 16.28 -33.68
N GLU A 551 -0.20 17.41 -34.38
CA GLU A 551 0.48 18.59 -33.83
C GLU A 551 -0.17 19.05 -32.51
N ARG A 552 -1.51 19.12 -32.44
CA ARG A 552 -2.23 19.55 -31.24
C ARG A 552 -2.04 18.58 -30.07
N ILE A 553 -2.00 17.28 -30.34
CA ILE A 553 -1.73 16.25 -29.33
C ILE A 553 -0.32 16.43 -28.76
N VAL A 554 0.70 16.55 -29.62
CA VAL A 554 2.10 16.75 -29.18
C VAL A 554 2.27 18.08 -28.45
N ARG A 555 1.55 19.13 -28.86
CA ARG A 555 1.55 20.43 -28.16
C ARG A 555 0.90 20.37 -26.78
N GLY A 556 -0.08 19.50 -26.56
CA GLY A 556 -0.66 19.29 -25.23
C GLY A 556 0.29 18.65 -24.23
N TYR A 557 1.41 18.09 -24.71
CA TYR A 557 2.43 17.43 -23.91
C TYR A 557 3.59 18.34 -23.52
N ALA A 558 3.88 19.36 -24.33
CA ALA A 558 4.97 20.33 -24.13
C ALA A 558 4.45 21.60 -23.42
#